data_AF-F4SA39-F1
#
_entry.id   AF-F4SA39-F1
#
_cell.length_a   1.000
_cell.length_b   1.000
_cell.length_c   1.000
_cell.angle_alpha   90.00
_cell.angle_beta   90.00
_cell.angle_gamma   90.00
#
_symmetry.space_group_name_H-M   'P 1'
#
loop_
_entity.id
_entity.type
_entity.pdbx_description
1 polymer ?
#
loop_
_entity_poly.entity_id
_entity_poly.type
_entity_poly.pdbx_seq_one_letter_code
_entity_poly.pdbx_strand_id
1 'polypeptide(L)'
;MFINTILRSISLLVAYRTCALAQSDEEINFKASAPTRSVPVNFTNIGPIAISLEFFAFPDYMTTVPNTAGCIRNLADAIGTQIPVRIGGTTGDFGAYDPNLKEAIHYTLSAADKGVPKTLTYGPEFIRLASTLPGPVTLGLNCKANNLPNSLLAAQEAVKQIKNIHALELGNEPECKSTPALNPVGRNSIIQAGNYLQKFRIADLAKAEQTSAVYVKSFGVHSYPQFACGGKPDLRSLMSHSSIVDYMNHFKPDIQAAADLQKDVYFSETNSGRQISTIFTRSQAIHMLISYLNPRLLVACGGAGISPTFGAALWTLDYIIQALLSGIQSLYFHHGTLGNSES
;
A
#
# COMPACT_ATOMS: atom_id res chain seq x y z
N MET A 1 -19.84 18.37 11.94
CA MET A 1 -19.06 19.44 12.61
C MET A 1 -17.54 19.17 12.63
N PHE A 2 -17.07 17.93 12.43
CA PHE A 2 -15.63 17.56 12.46
C PHE A 2 -14.87 17.68 11.12
N ILE A 3 -15.55 17.69 9.97
CA ILE A 3 -14.92 17.76 8.64
C ILE A 3 -14.36 19.17 8.33
N ASN A 4 -14.96 20.22 8.90
CA ASN A 4 -14.50 21.60 8.71
C ASN A 4 -13.20 21.94 9.45
N THR A 5 -12.79 21.13 10.43
CA THR A 5 -11.58 21.39 11.22
C THR A 5 -10.33 20.83 10.55
N ILE A 6 -10.44 19.69 9.84
CA ILE A 6 -9.30 19.05 9.14
C ILE A 6 -8.90 19.84 7.90
N LEU A 7 -9.88 20.35 7.13
CA LEU A 7 -9.64 21.23 5.99
C LEU A 7 -9.03 22.58 6.40
N ARG A 8 -9.34 23.08 7.61
CA ARG A 8 -8.73 24.32 8.14
C ARG A 8 -7.29 24.12 8.61
N SER A 9 -6.96 22.96 9.18
CA SER A 9 -5.62 22.71 9.74
C SER A 9 -4.56 22.41 8.67
N ILE A 10 -4.93 21.74 7.57
CA ILE A 10 -4.01 21.45 6.46
C ILE A 10 -3.74 22.71 5.62
N SER A 11 -4.73 23.61 5.49
CA SER A 11 -4.54 24.91 4.83
C SER A 11 -3.77 25.92 5.68
N LEU A 12 -3.84 25.87 7.02
CA LEU A 12 -3.11 26.82 7.88
C LEU A 12 -1.62 26.46 8.08
N LEU A 13 -1.25 25.18 8.07
CA LEU A 13 0.15 24.79 8.31
C LEU A 13 1.07 25.06 7.11
N VAL A 14 0.51 25.08 5.89
CA VAL A 14 1.22 25.45 4.66
C VAL A 14 1.27 26.99 4.48
N ALA A 15 0.35 27.75 5.08
CA ALA A 15 0.27 29.20 4.90
C ALA A 15 1.16 30.03 5.85
N TYR A 16 1.58 29.50 7.01
CA TYR A 16 2.20 30.35 8.06
C TYR A 16 3.73 30.50 8.02
N ARG A 17 4.43 29.99 6.99
CA ARG A 17 5.89 30.16 6.84
C ARG A 17 6.33 30.83 5.53
N THR A 18 5.40 31.37 4.74
CA THR A 18 5.73 32.12 3.52
C THR A 18 4.81 33.32 3.38
N CYS A 19 4.98 34.34 4.23
CA CYS A 19 4.44 35.65 3.92
C CYS A 19 5.41 36.73 4.38
N ALA A 20 6.39 36.99 3.52
CA ALA A 20 6.93 38.33 3.36
C ALA A 20 7.21 38.49 1.86
N LEU A 21 6.34 39.27 1.21
CA LEU A 21 6.49 39.87 -0.12
C LEU A 21 6.19 38.98 -1.35
N ALA A 22 4.90 38.83 -1.66
CA ALA A 22 4.39 38.86 -3.04
C ALA A 22 2.87 39.07 -2.99
N GLN A 23 2.44 40.33 -3.06
CA GLN A 23 1.03 40.70 -3.11
C GLN A 23 0.60 40.73 -4.59
N SER A 24 -0.06 39.66 -5.03
CA SER A 24 -1.05 39.72 -6.11
C SER A 24 -2.25 38.95 -5.60
N ASP A 25 -3.27 39.69 -5.16
CA ASP A 25 -4.54 39.16 -4.67
C ASP A 25 -5.33 38.57 -5.86
N GLU A 26 -4.94 37.38 -6.34
CA GLU A 26 -5.92 36.48 -6.93
C GLU A 26 -6.57 35.72 -5.79
N GLU A 27 -7.72 36.24 -5.36
CA GLU A 27 -8.58 35.56 -4.40
C GLU A 27 -9.18 34.33 -5.09
N ILE A 28 -8.48 33.19 -5.02
CA ILE A 28 -9.03 31.89 -5.40
C ILE A 28 -10.15 31.57 -4.40
N ASN A 29 -11.36 31.98 -4.77
CA ASN A 29 -12.57 31.68 -4.02
C ASN A 29 -12.86 30.18 -4.11
N PHE A 30 -12.29 29.41 -3.19
CA PHE A 30 -12.72 28.03 -2.95
C PHE A 30 -14.18 28.08 -2.50
N LYS A 31 -15.12 27.70 -3.39
CA LYS A 31 -16.49 27.44 -2.98
C LYS A 31 -16.48 26.24 -2.04
N ALA A 32 -16.44 26.51 -0.73
CA ALA A 32 -16.51 25.52 0.35
C ALA A 32 -17.92 24.89 0.52
N SER A 33 -18.71 24.85 -0.55
CA SER A 33 -19.90 24.01 -0.61
C SER A 33 -19.45 22.62 -1.05
N ALA A 34 -19.61 21.61 -0.20
CA ALA A 34 -19.54 20.22 -0.64
C ALA A 34 -20.39 20.07 -1.91
N PRO A 35 -19.91 19.38 -2.97
CA PRO A 35 -20.71 19.15 -4.16
C PRO A 35 -22.08 18.60 -3.74
N THR A 36 -23.17 19.09 -4.33
CA THR A 36 -24.54 18.60 -4.03
C THR A 36 -24.74 17.11 -4.35
N ARG A 37 -23.73 16.47 -4.95
CA ARG A 37 -23.63 15.02 -5.21
C ARG A 37 -22.42 14.37 -4.51
N SER A 38 -21.90 14.94 -3.42
CA SER A 38 -20.85 14.28 -2.66
C SER A 38 -21.43 13.01 -2.03
N VAL A 39 -21.12 11.85 -2.61
CA VAL A 39 -21.32 10.57 -1.95
C VAL A 39 -20.33 10.55 -0.78
N PRO A 40 -20.77 10.38 0.48
CA PRO A 40 -19.84 10.18 1.57
C PRO A 40 -18.93 9.00 1.25
N VAL A 41 -17.62 9.22 1.22
CA VAL A 41 -16.67 8.11 1.22
C VAL A 41 -16.78 7.48 2.60
N ASN A 42 -17.54 6.39 2.67
CA ASN A 42 -17.71 5.64 3.90
C ASN A 42 -16.48 4.76 4.05
N PHE A 43 -15.45 5.26 4.74
CA PHE A 43 -14.27 4.46 5.07
C PHE A 43 -14.74 3.29 5.94
N THR A 44 -14.85 2.11 5.37
CA THR A 44 -15.22 0.88 6.07
C THR A 44 -14.07 0.47 6.99
N ASN A 45 -14.01 1.08 8.19
CA ASN A 45 -13.08 0.77 9.30
C ASN A 45 -11.56 0.84 9.02
N ILE A 46 -11.13 0.99 7.77
CA ILE A 46 -9.75 1.00 7.31
C ILE A 46 -9.51 2.31 6.57
N GLY A 47 -8.44 3.02 6.94
CA GLY A 47 -8.09 4.30 6.32
C GLY A 47 -7.70 4.15 4.84
N PRO A 48 -7.79 5.22 4.04
CA PRO A 48 -7.51 5.18 2.60
C PRO A 48 -6.05 4.89 2.24
N ILE A 49 -5.15 5.09 3.21
CA ILE A 49 -3.70 4.91 3.06
C ILE A 49 -3.27 3.81 4.01
N ALA A 50 -2.52 2.85 3.48
CA ALA A 50 -1.94 1.74 4.20
C ALA A 50 -0.47 1.53 3.81
N ILE A 51 0.24 0.75 4.62
CA ILE A 51 1.67 0.44 4.41
C ILE A 51 1.80 -1.03 4.04
N SER A 52 2.47 -1.34 2.94
CA SER A 52 2.95 -2.70 2.63
C SER A 52 4.45 -2.76 2.92
N LEU A 53 4.89 -3.72 3.74
CA LEU A 53 6.28 -3.95 4.09
C LEU A 53 6.72 -5.30 3.52
N GLU A 54 7.90 -5.31 2.89
CA GLU A 54 8.52 -6.53 2.38
C GLU A 54 8.84 -7.50 3.52
N PHE A 55 8.45 -8.78 3.34
CA PHE A 55 8.34 -9.78 4.39
C PHE A 55 9.66 -9.95 5.13
N PHE A 56 10.76 -10.11 4.41
CA PHE A 56 12.06 -10.33 5.04
C PHE A 56 12.60 -9.08 5.76
N ALA A 57 12.26 -7.89 5.27
CA ALA A 57 12.75 -6.62 5.81
C ALA A 57 11.89 -6.12 6.99
N PHE A 58 10.68 -6.66 7.17
CA PHE A 58 9.74 -6.25 8.20
C PHE A 58 10.36 -6.17 9.60
N PRO A 59 11.11 -7.17 10.11
CA PRO A 59 11.69 -7.09 11.43
C PRO A 59 12.59 -5.86 11.61
N ASP A 60 13.43 -5.53 10.62
CA ASP A 60 14.31 -4.37 10.70
C ASP A 60 13.55 -3.03 10.66
N TYR A 61 12.42 -2.94 9.93
CA TYR A 61 11.55 -1.76 10.04
C TYR A 61 11.06 -1.56 11.47
N MET A 62 10.84 -2.64 12.22
CA MET A 62 10.32 -2.59 13.59
C MET A 62 11.40 -2.38 14.65
N THR A 63 12.61 -2.91 14.44
CA THR A 63 13.66 -2.94 15.47
C THR A 63 14.85 -2.03 15.17
N THR A 64 15.14 -1.80 13.89
CA THR A 64 16.38 -1.13 13.44
C THR A 64 16.10 0.30 12.97
N VAL A 65 14.96 0.56 12.32
CA VAL A 65 14.61 1.90 11.82
C VAL A 65 13.98 2.76 12.93
N PRO A 66 14.68 3.79 13.46
CA PRO A 66 14.26 4.47 14.70
C PRO A 66 12.91 5.20 14.63
N ASN A 67 12.44 5.54 13.43
CA ASN A 67 11.27 6.40 13.22
C ASN A 67 10.05 5.67 12.68
N THR A 68 10.08 4.35 12.42
CA THR A 68 8.94 3.64 11.83
C THR A 68 7.68 3.80 12.67
N ALA A 69 7.76 3.55 13.98
CA ALA A 69 6.63 3.73 14.89
C ALA A 69 6.15 5.19 14.96
N GLY A 70 7.07 6.15 14.92
CA GLY A 70 6.75 7.57 14.87
C GLY A 70 5.99 7.95 13.60
N CYS A 71 6.44 7.48 12.44
CA CYS A 71 5.79 7.71 11.15
C CYS A 71 4.39 7.10 11.09
N ILE A 72 4.22 5.86 11.56
CA ILE A 72 2.91 5.20 11.62
C ILE A 72 1.94 6.00 12.48
N ARG A 73 2.38 6.47 13.66
CA ARG A 73 1.54 7.32 14.54
C ARG A 73 1.18 8.65 13.90
N ASN A 74 2.16 9.36 13.33
CA ASN A 74 1.91 10.66 12.69
C ASN A 74 0.95 10.53 11.51
N LEU A 75 1.05 9.45 10.73
CA LEU A 75 0.13 9.18 9.64
C LEU A 75 -1.27 8.84 10.17
N ALA A 76 -1.35 8.06 11.26
CA ALA A 76 -2.63 7.76 11.91
C ALA A 76 -3.32 9.04 12.42
N ASP A 77 -2.58 9.92 13.09
CA ASP A 77 -3.07 11.20 13.60
C ASP A 77 -3.55 12.13 12.48
N ALA A 78 -2.84 12.14 11.34
CA ALA A 78 -3.21 12.94 10.18
C ALA A 78 -4.50 12.47 9.50
N ILE A 79 -4.71 11.14 9.45
CA ILE A 79 -5.90 10.53 8.81
C ILE A 79 -7.07 10.43 9.79
N GLY A 80 -6.80 10.39 11.09
CA GLY A 80 -7.80 10.20 12.15
C GLY A 80 -8.20 8.73 12.36
N THR A 81 -7.42 7.77 11.86
CA THR A 81 -7.60 6.32 12.10
C THR A 81 -6.26 5.59 12.06
N GLN A 82 -6.20 4.40 12.67
CA GLN A 82 -4.98 3.59 12.66
C GLN A 82 -4.59 3.15 11.26
N ILE A 83 -3.29 3.10 10.99
CA ILE A 83 -2.75 2.72 9.68
C ILE A 83 -2.74 1.21 9.52
N PRO A 84 -3.42 0.68 8.49
CA PRO A 84 -3.33 -0.73 8.15
C PRO A 84 -1.92 -1.05 7.66
N VAL A 85 -1.39 -2.19 8.09
CA VAL A 85 -0.08 -2.68 7.67
C VAL A 85 -0.22 -4.08 7.09
N ARG A 86 0.31 -4.26 5.88
CA ARG A 86 0.42 -5.54 5.21
C ARG A 86 1.88 -5.97 5.21
N ILE A 87 2.16 -7.19 5.66
CA ILE A 87 3.49 -7.79 5.70
C ILE A 87 3.51 -8.90 4.66
N GLY A 88 4.20 -8.69 3.54
CA GLY A 88 4.10 -9.58 2.38
C GLY A 88 5.20 -9.28 1.36
N GLY A 89 4.89 -9.25 0.07
CA GLY A 89 5.90 -9.07 -0.96
C GLY A 89 6.54 -10.39 -1.38
N THR A 90 7.39 -10.34 -2.40
CA THR A 90 7.90 -11.53 -3.10
C THR A 90 8.65 -12.47 -2.15
N THR A 91 9.32 -11.93 -1.12
CA THR A 91 10.07 -12.75 -0.17
C THR A 91 9.20 -13.59 0.74
N GLY A 92 7.93 -13.22 0.94
CA GLY A 92 6.97 -14.02 1.70
C GLY A 92 6.78 -15.43 1.13
N ASP A 93 6.92 -15.58 -0.20
CA ASP A 93 6.84 -16.89 -0.88
C ASP A 93 8.06 -17.79 -0.69
N PHE A 94 9.12 -17.29 -0.06
CA PHE A 94 10.28 -18.09 0.31
C PHE A 94 10.33 -18.43 1.80
N GLY A 95 9.38 -17.92 2.60
CA GLY A 95 9.40 -18.06 4.05
C GLY A 95 8.94 -19.42 4.56
N ALA A 96 9.75 -20.08 5.37
CA ALA A 96 9.37 -21.24 6.15
C ALA A 96 9.17 -20.86 7.63
N TYR A 97 8.03 -21.24 8.22
CA TYR A 97 7.81 -21.01 9.64
C TYR A 97 8.50 -22.07 10.49
N ASP A 98 9.29 -21.67 11.48
CA ASP A 98 9.89 -22.55 12.47
C ASP A 98 9.45 -22.10 13.89
N PRO A 99 8.62 -22.89 14.60
CA PRO A 99 8.17 -22.54 15.94
C PRO A 99 9.29 -22.50 16.98
N ASN A 100 10.48 -23.02 16.68
CA ASN A 100 11.64 -23.04 17.57
C ASN A 100 12.65 -21.93 17.30
N LEU A 101 12.54 -21.22 16.17
CA LEU A 101 13.43 -20.12 15.82
C LEU A 101 13.34 -19.01 16.87
N LYS A 102 14.50 -18.58 17.39
CA LYS A 102 14.57 -17.56 18.44
C LYS A 102 14.63 -16.14 17.89
N GLU A 103 15.28 -15.98 16.75
CA GLU A 103 15.26 -14.72 15.99
C GLU A 103 13.93 -14.53 15.28
N ALA A 104 13.57 -13.28 14.98
CA ALA A 104 12.38 -12.98 14.18
C ALA A 104 12.48 -13.66 12.81
N ILE A 105 13.63 -13.55 12.17
CA ILE A 105 13.86 -14.06 10.83
C ILE A 105 15.33 -14.47 10.67
N HIS A 106 15.53 -15.56 9.94
CA HIS A 106 16.81 -16.04 9.43
C HIS A 106 16.78 -16.03 7.91
N TYR A 107 17.81 -15.52 7.25
CA TYR A 107 17.92 -15.62 5.80
C TYR A 107 19.37 -15.62 5.32
N THR A 108 19.58 -16.14 4.12
CA THR A 108 20.88 -16.08 3.42
C THR A 108 20.75 -15.24 2.16
N LEU A 109 21.75 -14.39 1.90
CA LEU A 109 21.86 -13.60 0.67
C LEU A 109 23.15 -13.96 -0.07
N SER A 110 23.01 -14.37 -1.33
CA SER A 110 24.14 -14.47 -2.26
C SER A 110 24.20 -13.24 -3.18
N ALA A 111 25.34 -13.01 -3.84
CA ALA A 111 25.46 -11.96 -4.84
C ALA A 111 24.46 -12.13 -6.00
N ALA A 112 24.07 -13.37 -6.33
CA ALA A 112 23.10 -13.67 -7.37
C ALA A 112 21.66 -13.27 -6.99
N ASP A 113 21.40 -13.04 -5.70
CA ASP A 113 20.07 -12.74 -5.18
C ASP A 113 19.71 -11.25 -5.26
N LYS A 114 20.66 -10.39 -5.64
CA LYS A 114 20.44 -8.94 -5.85
C LYS A 114 19.68 -8.26 -4.70
N GLY A 115 19.88 -8.72 -3.46
CA GLY A 115 19.24 -8.16 -2.26
C GLY A 115 17.86 -8.73 -1.92
N VAL A 116 17.39 -9.79 -2.60
CA VAL A 116 16.11 -10.45 -2.34
C VAL A 116 16.36 -11.91 -1.94
N PRO A 117 16.27 -12.29 -0.65
CA PRO A 117 16.56 -13.66 -0.22
C PRO A 117 15.56 -14.66 -0.78
N LYS A 118 16.08 -15.81 -1.25
CA LYS A 118 15.26 -16.94 -1.77
C LYS A 118 15.13 -18.11 -0.80
N THR A 119 15.82 -18.02 0.34
CA THR A 119 15.75 -18.98 1.44
C THR A 119 15.67 -18.18 2.72
N LEU A 120 14.51 -18.24 3.39
CA LEU A 120 14.33 -17.60 4.69
C LEU A 120 13.42 -18.42 5.60
N THR A 121 13.70 -18.33 6.89
CA THR A 121 12.93 -18.96 7.97
C THR A 121 12.48 -17.87 8.93
N TYR A 122 11.25 -17.91 9.41
CA TYR A 122 10.74 -16.94 10.40
C TYR A 122 10.09 -17.66 11.58
N GLY A 123 10.10 -17.02 12.74
CA GLY A 123 9.70 -17.63 14.00
C GLY A 123 8.61 -16.88 14.76
N PRO A 124 8.28 -17.32 15.99
CA PRO A 124 7.30 -16.66 16.85
C PRO A 124 7.61 -15.18 17.09
N GLU A 125 8.88 -14.79 17.13
CA GLU A 125 9.29 -13.41 17.35
C GLU A 125 8.88 -12.48 16.18
N PHE A 126 8.83 -12.99 14.94
CA PHE A 126 8.28 -12.24 13.79
C PHE A 126 6.81 -11.88 14.02
N ILE A 127 6.03 -12.88 14.43
CA ILE A 127 4.60 -12.73 14.70
C ILE A 127 4.38 -11.82 15.92
N ARG A 128 5.24 -11.92 16.94
CA ARG A 128 5.25 -11.01 18.10
C ARG A 128 5.47 -9.56 17.65
N LEU A 129 6.45 -9.29 16.79
CA LEU A 129 6.67 -7.95 16.23
C LEU A 129 5.43 -7.44 15.49
N ALA A 130 4.81 -8.27 14.64
CA ALA A 130 3.57 -7.92 13.95
C ALA A 130 2.42 -7.61 14.93
N SER A 131 2.33 -8.34 16.05
CA SER A 131 1.33 -8.09 17.10
C SER A 131 1.48 -6.74 17.83
N THR A 132 2.63 -6.07 17.69
CA THR A 132 2.85 -4.74 18.28
C THR A 132 2.36 -3.58 17.41
N LEU A 133 2.01 -3.85 16.15
CA LEU A 133 1.45 -2.84 15.26
C LEU A 133 0.10 -2.36 15.79
N PRO A 134 -0.17 -1.04 15.82
CA PRO A 134 -1.39 -0.52 16.45
C PRO A 134 -2.62 -0.63 15.55
N GLY A 135 -2.44 -0.69 14.23
CA GLY A 135 -3.53 -0.78 13.25
C GLY A 135 -3.77 -2.18 12.70
N PRO A 136 -4.79 -2.35 11.83
CA PRO A 136 -5.14 -3.65 11.26
C PRO A 136 -3.95 -4.30 10.54
N VAL A 137 -3.70 -5.58 10.81
CA VAL A 137 -2.55 -6.31 10.24
C VAL A 137 -2.99 -7.34 9.22
N THR A 138 -2.48 -7.25 7.99
CA THR A 138 -2.56 -8.33 6.99
C THR A 138 -1.21 -9.06 6.95
N LEU A 139 -1.21 -10.39 7.12
CA LEU A 139 0.03 -11.18 7.10
C LEU A 139 0.04 -12.16 5.92
N GLY A 140 1.07 -12.07 5.09
CA GLY A 140 1.37 -13.02 4.02
C GLY A 140 1.89 -14.35 4.55
N LEU A 141 1.49 -15.43 3.89
CA LEU A 141 1.89 -16.79 4.17
C LEU A 141 2.46 -17.40 2.90
N ASN A 142 3.53 -18.18 3.01
CA ASN A 142 4.14 -18.85 1.88
C ASN A 142 3.16 -19.82 1.22
N CYS A 143 3.07 -19.77 -0.10
CA CYS A 143 2.33 -20.73 -0.89
C CYS A 143 3.18 -21.41 -1.98
N LYS A 144 4.21 -20.73 -2.49
CA LYS A 144 5.11 -21.24 -3.54
C LYS A 144 5.83 -22.54 -3.17
N ALA A 145 6.19 -22.73 -1.89
CA ALA A 145 6.85 -23.94 -1.43
C ALA A 145 5.92 -25.18 -1.40
N ASN A 146 4.61 -25.02 -1.66
CA ASN A 146 3.60 -26.07 -1.59
C ASN A 146 3.59 -26.83 -0.24
N ASN A 147 3.98 -26.16 0.85
CA ASN A 147 4.02 -26.71 2.20
C ASN A 147 2.87 -26.12 3.05
N LEU A 148 1.65 -26.45 2.67
CA LEU A 148 0.43 -25.97 3.33
C LEU A 148 0.40 -26.25 4.85
N PRO A 149 0.86 -27.41 5.37
CA PRO A 149 0.94 -27.62 6.81
C PRO A 149 1.80 -26.58 7.53
N ASN A 150 2.92 -26.15 6.94
CA ASN A 150 3.77 -25.11 7.52
C ASN A 150 3.07 -23.75 7.55
N SER A 151 2.42 -23.37 6.45
CA SER A 151 1.65 -22.12 6.35
C SER A 151 0.47 -22.11 7.31
N LEU A 152 -0.15 -23.26 7.55
CA LEU A 152 -1.21 -23.39 8.55
C LEU A 152 -0.70 -23.18 9.98
N LEU A 153 0.47 -23.73 10.33
CA LEU A 153 1.08 -23.51 11.65
C LEU A 153 1.36 -22.03 11.88
N ALA A 154 1.91 -21.34 10.87
CA ALA A 154 2.13 -19.89 10.93
C ALA A 154 0.81 -19.12 11.07
N ALA A 155 -0.22 -19.48 10.30
CA ALA A 155 -1.54 -18.87 10.36
C ALA A 155 -2.19 -19.00 11.75
N GLN A 156 -2.09 -20.19 12.37
CA GLN A 156 -2.60 -20.44 13.71
C GLN A 156 -1.90 -19.58 14.75
N GLU A 157 -0.56 -19.48 14.68
CA GLU A 157 0.18 -18.63 15.63
C GLU A 157 -0.12 -17.14 15.42
N ALA A 158 -0.24 -16.69 14.15
CA ALA A 158 -0.60 -15.32 13.82
C ALA A 158 -1.97 -14.94 14.40
N VAL A 159 -2.98 -15.79 14.17
CA VAL A 159 -4.35 -15.58 14.65
C VAL A 159 -4.44 -15.63 16.19
N LYS A 160 -3.53 -16.35 16.85
CA LYS A 160 -3.42 -16.43 18.30
C LYS A 160 -2.75 -15.20 18.92
N GLN A 161 -1.70 -14.65 18.31
CA GLN A 161 -0.92 -13.55 18.89
C GLN A 161 -1.38 -12.16 18.44
N ILE A 162 -1.76 -12.00 17.17
CA ILE A 162 -2.08 -10.71 16.55
C ILE A 162 -3.57 -10.42 16.78
N LYS A 163 -3.88 -9.64 17.83
CA LYS A 163 -5.27 -9.35 18.23
C LYS A 163 -6.05 -8.56 17.18
N ASN A 164 -5.35 -7.69 16.45
CA ASN A 164 -5.85 -6.83 15.38
C ASN A 164 -5.56 -7.40 13.99
N ILE A 165 -5.46 -8.72 13.86
CA ILE A 165 -5.32 -9.36 12.55
C ILE A 165 -6.55 -9.04 11.69
N HIS A 166 -6.30 -8.37 10.58
CA HIS A 166 -7.31 -8.03 9.59
C HIS A 166 -7.57 -9.22 8.69
N ALA A 167 -6.50 -9.72 8.06
CA ALA A 167 -6.55 -10.82 7.11
C ALA A 167 -5.23 -11.60 7.02
N LEU A 168 -5.30 -12.79 6.41
CA LEU A 168 -4.16 -13.58 5.96
C LEU A 168 -4.15 -13.60 4.42
N GLU A 169 -2.98 -13.48 3.81
CA GLU A 169 -2.77 -13.64 2.37
C GLU A 169 -2.02 -14.94 2.12
N LEU A 170 -2.50 -15.81 1.23
CA LEU A 170 -1.80 -17.03 0.84
C LEU A 170 -1.04 -16.80 -0.47
N GLY A 171 0.26 -16.54 -0.33
CA GLY A 171 1.17 -16.22 -1.42
C GLY A 171 1.16 -14.75 -1.86
N ASN A 172 2.19 -14.35 -2.61
CA ASN A 172 2.36 -13.03 -3.17
C ASN A 172 2.49 -13.14 -4.69
N GLU A 173 1.46 -12.78 -5.47
CA GLU A 173 1.49 -12.88 -6.94
C GLU A 173 1.56 -14.34 -7.43
N PRO A 174 0.40 -14.99 -7.64
CA PRO A 174 0.22 -16.46 -7.59
C PRO A 174 1.30 -17.33 -8.27
N GLU A 175 2.28 -17.78 -7.51
CA GLU A 175 2.98 -19.02 -7.87
C GLU A 175 2.29 -20.27 -7.26
N CYS A 176 1.13 -20.08 -6.61
CA CYS A 176 0.30 -21.13 -6.03
C CYS A 176 -0.37 -22.01 -7.10
N LYS A 177 -0.17 -23.33 -7.03
CA LYS A 177 -0.90 -24.31 -7.87
C LYS A 177 -2.24 -24.77 -7.27
N SER A 178 -2.54 -24.44 -6.01
CA SER A 178 -3.77 -24.90 -5.32
C SER A 178 -4.20 -23.92 -4.22
N THR A 179 -5.39 -23.35 -4.37
CA THR A 179 -6.01 -22.37 -3.46
C THR A 179 -6.79 -22.90 -2.25
N PRO A 180 -7.20 -24.18 -2.08
CA PRO A 180 -8.13 -24.50 -0.99
C PRO A 180 -7.48 -25.25 0.17
N ALA A 181 -6.87 -24.56 1.15
CA ALA A 181 -6.62 -25.16 2.48
C ALA A 181 -6.20 -24.19 3.62
N LEU A 182 -6.83 -23.01 3.77
CA LEU A 182 -6.76 -22.25 5.05
C LEU A 182 -8.05 -22.32 5.88
N ASN A 183 -8.99 -23.17 5.49
CA ASN A 183 -10.11 -23.65 6.32
C ASN A 183 -9.72 -23.97 7.80
N PRO A 184 -8.52 -24.50 8.14
CA PRO A 184 -8.24 -24.97 9.50
C PRO A 184 -7.86 -23.91 10.55
N VAL A 185 -7.85 -22.60 10.24
CA VAL A 185 -7.65 -21.57 11.29
C VAL A 185 -8.93 -21.31 12.10
N GLY A 186 -10.06 -21.91 11.69
CA GLY A 186 -11.32 -21.89 12.45
C GLY A 186 -12.00 -20.53 12.51
N ARG A 187 -11.67 -19.60 11.59
CA ARG A 187 -12.28 -18.27 11.49
C ARG A 187 -12.84 -18.03 10.10
N ASN A 188 -14.10 -17.62 10.02
CA ASN A 188 -14.70 -17.07 8.81
C ASN A 188 -14.14 -15.67 8.54
N SER A 189 -14.18 -15.22 7.28
CA SER A 189 -13.78 -13.86 6.88
C SER A 189 -12.41 -13.42 7.42
N ILE A 190 -11.41 -14.27 7.20
CA ILE A 190 -10.01 -14.05 7.59
C ILE A 190 -9.05 -14.03 6.40
N ILE A 191 -9.46 -14.50 5.23
CA ILE A 191 -8.58 -14.55 4.05
C ILE A 191 -8.76 -13.30 3.21
N GLN A 192 -7.67 -12.62 2.89
CA GLN A 192 -7.63 -11.69 1.77
C GLN A 192 -7.28 -12.48 0.52
N ALA A 193 -8.29 -12.71 -0.33
CA ALA A 193 -8.17 -13.52 -1.52
C ALA A 193 -7.56 -12.71 -2.66
N GLY A 194 -6.70 -13.37 -3.44
CA GLY A 194 -6.01 -12.70 -4.53
C GLY A 194 -4.79 -11.90 -4.09
N ASN A 195 -3.72 -12.10 -4.84
CA ASN A 195 -2.67 -11.11 -5.09
C ASN A 195 -2.14 -11.50 -6.44
N TYR A 196 -2.56 -10.84 -7.52
CA TYR A 196 -2.24 -11.19 -8.90
C TYR A 196 -1.74 -9.95 -9.65
N LEU A 197 -0.64 -10.07 -10.38
CA LEU A 197 -0.23 -9.10 -11.41
C LEU A 197 -1.20 -9.18 -12.60
N GLN A 198 -2.32 -8.44 -12.54
CA GLN A 198 -3.26 -8.11 -13.63
C GLN A 198 -3.79 -9.25 -14.54
N LYS A 199 -3.39 -10.51 -14.31
CA LYS A 199 -3.71 -11.67 -15.17
C LYS A 199 -4.92 -12.46 -14.71
N PHE A 200 -5.24 -12.45 -13.42
CA PHE A 200 -6.49 -13.01 -12.90
C PHE A 200 -7.38 -11.89 -12.38
N ARG A 201 -8.64 -11.95 -12.79
CA ARG A 201 -9.68 -10.99 -12.43
C ARG A 201 -10.33 -11.41 -11.13
N ILE A 202 -10.66 -10.45 -10.26
CA ILE A 202 -11.48 -10.74 -9.07
C ILE A 202 -12.81 -11.40 -9.49
N ALA A 203 -13.37 -11.01 -10.64
CA ALA A 203 -14.58 -11.63 -11.17
C ALA A 203 -14.47 -13.14 -11.41
N ASP A 204 -13.28 -13.66 -11.71
CA ASP A 204 -13.04 -15.09 -11.91
C ASP A 204 -12.79 -15.79 -10.57
N LEU A 205 -12.02 -15.15 -9.68
CA LEU A 205 -11.79 -15.66 -8.32
C LEU A 205 -13.10 -15.75 -7.54
N ALA A 206 -13.92 -14.70 -7.56
CA ALA A 206 -15.24 -14.65 -6.96
C ALA A 206 -16.12 -15.85 -7.36
N LYS A 207 -16.07 -16.26 -8.63
CA LYS A 207 -16.78 -17.44 -9.13
C LYS A 207 -16.13 -18.75 -8.69
N ALA A 208 -14.81 -18.81 -8.61
CA ALA A 208 -14.05 -20.00 -8.23
C ALA A 208 -14.16 -20.32 -6.73
N GLU A 209 -14.26 -19.30 -5.88
CA GLU A 209 -14.29 -19.47 -4.42
C GLU A 209 -15.53 -20.24 -3.95
N GLN A 210 -16.69 -20.11 -4.62
CA GLN A 210 -17.93 -20.85 -4.33
C GLN A 210 -18.20 -21.02 -2.82
N THR A 211 -18.06 -22.25 -2.29
CA THR A 211 -18.28 -22.62 -0.89
C THR A 211 -17.22 -22.08 0.07
N SER A 212 -16.04 -21.71 -0.43
CA SER A 212 -14.93 -21.12 0.32
C SER A 212 -15.09 -19.61 0.56
N ALA A 213 -16.06 -18.96 -0.11
CA ALA A 213 -16.31 -17.52 0.01
C ALA A 213 -16.63 -17.06 1.45
N VAL A 214 -17.05 -17.97 2.33
CA VAL A 214 -17.26 -17.69 3.75
C VAL A 214 -15.96 -17.34 4.50
N TYR A 215 -14.83 -17.86 4.05
CA TYR A 215 -13.50 -17.58 4.61
C TYR A 215 -12.87 -16.32 4.02
N VAL A 216 -13.29 -15.93 2.82
CA VAL A 216 -12.85 -14.70 2.13
C VAL A 216 -13.44 -13.49 2.84
N LYS A 217 -12.56 -12.61 3.33
CA LYS A 217 -12.90 -11.32 3.92
C LYS A 217 -12.97 -10.24 2.85
N SER A 218 -11.99 -10.23 1.97
CA SER A 218 -11.73 -9.17 0.99
C SER A 218 -10.90 -9.69 -0.17
N PHE A 219 -10.78 -8.88 -1.22
CA PHE A 219 -9.91 -9.15 -2.35
C PHE A 219 -8.72 -8.19 -2.43
N GLY A 220 -7.54 -8.75 -2.67
CA GLY A 220 -6.29 -8.01 -2.84
C GLY A 220 -5.84 -7.94 -4.30
N VAL A 221 -5.38 -6.75 -4.72
CA VAL A 221 -4.82 -6.52 -6.05
C VAL A 221 -3.46 -5.85 -5.94
N HIS A 222 -2.47 -6.36 -6.67
CA HIS A 222 -1.20 -5.68 -6.89
C HIS A 222 -1.36 -4.72 -8.07
N SER A 223 -1.32 -3.42 -7.77
CA SER A 223 -1.64 -2.36 -8.71
C SER A 223 -0.46 -1.40 -8.88
N TYR A 224 0.21 -1.52 -10.03
CA TYR A 224 1.32 -0.67 -10.42
C TYR A 224 0.96 0.07 -11.70
N PRO A 225 0.53 1.35 -11.63
CA PRO A 225 0.28 2.17 -12.81
C PRO A 225 1.45 2.20 -13.77
N GLN A 226 2.67 2.23 -13.23
CA GLN A 226 3.90 2.06 -14.00
C GLN A 226 4.95 1.29 -13.19
N PHE A 227 5.76 0.51 -13.88
CA PHE A 227 6.83 -0.27 -13.28
C PHE A 227 8.18 0.42 -13.51
N ALA A 228 8.87 0.78 -12.43
CA ALA A 228 10.17 1.45 -12.50
C ALA A 228 11.33 0.45 -12.73
N CYS A 229 11.19 -0.80 -12.26
CA CYS A 229 12.27 -1.79 -12.28
C CYS A 229 12.42 -2.37 -13.71
N GLY A 230 13.38 -1.91 -14.49
CA GLY A 230 13.58 -2.37 -15.88
C GLY A 230 12.59 -1.83 -16.92
N GLY A 231 11.61 -1.01 -16.50
CA GLY A 231 10.71 -0.27 -17.40
C GLY A 231 11.27 1.09 -17.82
N LYS A 232 10.62 1.73 -18.79
CA LYS A 232 10.80 3.15 -19.14
C LYS A 232 9.57 3.92 -18.66
N PRO A 233 9.51 4.33 -17.38
CA PRO A 233 8.35 5.05 -16.86
C PRO A 233 8.15 6.36 -17.63
N ASP A 234 6.92 6.62 -18.04
CA ASP A 234 6.50 7.88 -18.66
C ASP A 234 5.82 8.76 -17.63
N LEU A 235 6.58 9.74 -17.15
CA LEU A 235 6.10 10.70 -16.17
C LEU A 235 4.85 11.46 -16.65
N ARG A 236 4.76 11.78 -17.95
CA ARG A 236 3.65 12.58 -18.48
C ARG A 236 2.34 11.80 -18.38
N SER A 237 2.35 10.53 -18.78
CA SER A 237 1.21 9.64 -18.59
C SER A 237 0.94 9.36 -17.11
N LEU A 238 1.98 9.22 -16.28
CA LEU A 238 1.82 8.96 -14.85
C LEU A 238 1.08 10.10 -14.14
N MET A 239 1.43 11.35 -14.44
CA MET A 239 0.81 12.56 -13.88
C MET A 239 -0.51 12.97 -14.56
N SER A 240 -0.90 12.29 -15.64
CA SER A 240 -2.10 12.64 -16.38
C SER A 240 -3.34 12.13 -15.63
N HIS A 241 -4.17 13.06 -15.17
CA HIS A 241 -5.43 12.74 -14.52
C HIS A 241 -6.30 11.79 -15.37
N SER A 242 -6.41 12.05 -16.68
CA SER A 242 -7.19 11.16 -17.57
C SER A 242 -6.60 9.76 -17.64
N SER A 243 -5.26 9.64 -17.65
CA SER A 243 -4.59 8.33 -17.62
C SER A 243 -4.83 7.59 -16.30
N ILE A 244 -4.86 8.30 -15.16
CA ILE A 244 -5.19 7.71 -13.85
C ILE A 244 -6.64 7.23 -13.83
N VAL A 245 -7.58 8.04 -14.34
CA VAL A 245 -9.00 7.67 -14.46
C VAL A 245 -9.18 6.44 -15.37
N ASP A 246 -8.53 6.41 -16.53
CA ASP A 246 -8.56 5.28 -17.46
C ASP A 246 -7.93 4.02 -16.84
N TYR A 247 -6.85 4.19 -16.08
CA TYR A 247 -6.25 3.10 -15.32
C TYR A 247 -7.24 2.52 -14.30
N MET A 248 -7.94 3.38 -13.54
CA MET A 248 -8.97 2.92 -12.59
C MET A 248 -10.15 2.22 -13.26
N ASN A 249 -10.54 2.66 -14.46
CA ASN A 249 -11.65 2.05 -15.21
C ASN A 249 -11.44 0.56 -15.50
N HIS A 250 -10.18 0.08 -15.59
CA HIS A 250 -9.88 -1.34 -15.78
C HIS A 250 -10.36 -2.23 -14.62
N PHE A 251 -10.42 -1.69 -13.40
CA PHE A 251 -10.81 -2.45 -12.20
C PHE A 251 -12.31 -2.48 -11.96
N LYS A 252 -13.12 -1.68 -12.69
CA LYS A 252 -14.58 -1.59 -12.48
C LYS A 252 -15.30 -2.95 -12.44
N PRO A 253 -15.07 -3.90 -13.38
CA PRO A 253 -15.77 -5.18 -13.33
C PRO A 253 -15.36 -6.03 -12.13
N ASP A 254 -14.12 -5.88 -11.65
CA ASP A 254 -13.58 -6.61 -10.50
C ASP A 254 -14.13 -6.07 -9.18
N ILE A 255 -14.23 -4.74 -9.08
CA ILE A 255 -14.88 -4.06 -7.96
C ILE A 255 -16.36 -4.43 -7.91
N GLN A 256 -17.06 -4.46 -9.06
CA GLN A 256 -18.46 -4.89 -9.10
C GLN A 256 -18.62 -6.35 -8.65
N ALA A 257 -17.76 -7.25 -9.13
CA ALA A 257 -17.84 -8.67 -8.73
C ALA A 257 -17.58 -8.87 -7.22
N ALA A 258 -16.68 -8.09 -6.62
CA ALA A 258 -16.49 -8.10 -5.17
C ALA A 258 -17.71 -7.52 -4.42
N ALA A 259 -18.28 -6.42 -4.93
CA ALA A 259 -19.47 -5.79 -4.36
C ALA A 259 -20.69 -6.72 -4.39
N ASP A 260 -20.87 -7.50 -5.46
CA ASP A 260 -21.93 -8.51 -5.57
C ASP A 260 -21.81 -9.60 -4.49
N LEU A 261 -20.59 -9.85 -4.00
CA LEU A 261 -20.30 -10.74 -2.86
C LEU A 261 -20.27 -10.01 -1.50
N GLN A 262 -20.52 -8.70 -1.47
CA GLN A 262 -20.39 -7.84 -0.29
C GLN A 262 -18.98 -7.90 0.32
N LYS A 263 -17.95 -7.90 -0.53
CA LYS A 263 -16.54 -7.93 -0.11
C LYS A 263 -15.82 -6.66 -0.54
N ASP A 264 -14.90 -6.20 0.31
CA ASP A 264 -14.03 -5.07 0.02
C ASP A 264 -12.94 -5.43 -0.99
N VAL A 265 -12.46 -4.44 -1.73
CA VAL A 265 -11.28 -4.54 -2.60
C VAL A 265 -10.19 -3.59 -2.12
N TYR A 266 -8.97 -4.10 -2.03
CA TYR A 266 -7.79 -3.35 -1.62
C TYR A 266 -6.72 -3.41 -2.72
N PHE A 267 -6.07 -2.28 -2.99
CA PHE A 267 -4.77 -2.30 -3.65
C PHE A 267 -3.74 -2.72 -2.60
N SER A 268 -3.57 -4.03 -2.45
CA SER A 268 -2.83 -4.67 -1.35
C SER A 268 -1.32 -4.54 -1.51
N GLU A 269 -0.89 -4.10 -2.70
CA GLU A 269 0.44 -3.57 -2.95
C GLU A 269 0.38 -2.58 -4.13
N THR A 270 1.00 -1.41 -3.99
CA THR A 270 1.14 -0.42 -5.06
C THR A 270 2.48 0.32 -4.99
N ASN A 271 2.80 1.08 -6.05
CA ASN A 271 4.04 1.85 -6.16
C ASN A 271 4.34 2.66 -4.91
N SER A 272 5.59 2.67 -4.48
CA SER A 272 6.00 3.49 -3.33
C SER A 272 6.10 4.97 -3.71
N GLY A 273 5.84 5.87 -2.76
CA GLY A 273 6.05 7.32 -2.96
C GLY A 273 7.49 7.66 -3.38
N ARG A 274 8.48 6.82 -3.02
CA ARG A 274 9.88 6.96 -3.45
C ARG A 274 10.15 6.39 -4.84
N GLN A 275 9.47 5.32 -5.28
CA GLN A 275 9.52 4.88 -6.68
C GLN A 275 9.01 5.99 -7.59
N ILE A 276 7.89 6.60 -7.20
CA ILE A 276 7.35 7.79 -7.87
C ILE A 276 8.37 8.92 -7.78
N SER A 277 8.88 9.28 -6.59
CA SER A 277 9.91 10.35 -6.50
C SER A 277 11.16 10.05 -7.34
N THR A 278 11.54 8.78 -7.51
CA THR A 278 12.69 8.35 -8.33
C THR A 278 12.39 8.45 -9.82
N ILE A 279 11.16 8.13 -10.25
CA ILE A 279 10.67 8.42 -11.61
C ILE A 279 10.75 9.93 -11.87
N PHE A 280 10.35 10.74 -10.89
CA PHE A 280 10.38 12.19 -10.98
C PHE A 280 11.82 12.76 -10.95
N THR A 281 12.75 12.18 -10.19
CA THR A 281 14.16 12.64 -10.20
C THR A 281 14.91 12.23 -11.47
N ARG A 282 14.57 11.09 -12.09
CA ARG A 282 15.18 10.62 -13.33
C ARG A 282 14.64 11.31 -14.59
N SER A 283 13.49 11.98 -14.51
CA SER A 283 12.93 12.74 -15.62
C SER A 283 13.59 14.12 -15.72
N GLN A 284 14.58 14.29 -16.62
CA GLN A 284 15.18 15.59 -16.95
C GLN A 284 14.13 16.66 -17.36
N ALA A 285 12.93 16.24 -17.76
CA ALA A 285 11.85 17.12 -18.23
C ALA A 285 11.21 17.98 -17.13
N ILE A 286 11.30 17.60 -15.85
CA ILE A 286 10.70 18.40 -14.76
C ILE A 286 11.45 19.72 -14.54
N HIS A 287 12.76 19.77 -14.81
CA HIS A 287 13.51 21.03 -14.78
C HIS A 287 13.02 22.02 -15.85
N MET A 288 12.44 21.57 -16.96
CA MET A 288 11.91 22.45 -18.01
C MET A 288 10.42 22.73 -17.89
N LEU A 289 9.60 21.75 -17.51
CA LEU A 289 8.14 21.90 -17.53
C LEU A 289 7.62 22.81 -16.40
N ILE A 290 8.28 22.81 -15.23
CA ILE A 290 7.95 23.71 -14.11
C ILE A 290 8.50 25.11 -14.34
N SER A 291 9.63 25.23 -15.04
CA SER A 291 10.19 26.52 -15.48
C SER A 291 9.27 27.27 -16.45
N TYR A 292 8.40 26.55 -17.18
CA TYR A 292 7.47 27.13 -18.15
C TYR A 292 6.13 27.61 -17.55
N LEU A 293 5.78 27.15 -16.33
CA LEU A 293 4.46 27.38 -15.74
C LEU A 293 4.36 28.57 -14.77
N ASN A 294 5.47 29.15 -14.29
CA ASN A 294 5.54 30.50 -13.72
C ASN A 294 6.96 30.78 -13.17
N PRO A 295 7.77 31.68 -13.76
CA PRO A 295 9.12 31.97 -13.27
C PRO A 295 9.17 32.64 -11.89
N ARG A 296 8.02 33.03 -11.31
CA ARG A 296 7.93 33.65 -9.97
C ARG A 296 7.60 32.69 -8.83
N LEU A 297 7.26 31.43 -9.11
CA LEU A 297 7.05 30.41 -8.06
C LEU A 297 8.36 29.72 -7.64
N LEU A 298 9.48 30.05 -8.29
CA LEU A 298 10.81 29.45 -8.09
C LEU A 298 11.63 30.13 -6.97
N VAL A 299 11.17 31.22 -6.37
CA VAL A 299 12.00 32.04 -5.47
C VAL A 299 11.46 32.01 -4.04
N ALA A 300 11.62 30.86 -3.39
CA ALA A 300 11.90 30.76 -1.95
C ALA A 300 12.38 29.32 -1.61
N CYS A 301 13.59 28.99 -2.09
CA CYS A 301 14.38 27.82 -1.65
C CYS A 301 13.95 26.40 -2.09
N GLY A 302 13.47 26.24 -3.33
CA GLY A 302 13.26 24.94 -3.97
C GLY A 302 14.56 24.29 -4.49
N GLY A 303 15.34 23.64 -3.63
CA GLY A 303 16.49 22.83 -4.03
C GLY A 303 16.11 21.61 -4.90
N ALA A 304 17.06 21.10 -5.69
CA ALA A 304 16.91 19.87 -6.48
C ALA A 304 16.53 18.69 -5.56
N GLY A 305 15.24 18.37 -5.49
CA GLY A 305 14.66 17.40 -4.56
C GLY A 305 13.23 17.75 -4.09
N ILE A 306 12.90 19.05 -4.04
CA ILE A 306 11.57 19.52 -3.63
C ILE A 306 10.53 19.30 -4.73
N SER A 307 10.88 19.57 -5.99
CA SER A 307 9.98 19.41 -7.15
C SER A 307 9.55 17.95 -7.40
N PRO A 308 10.47 16.94 -7.36
CA PRO A 308 10.08 15.53 -7.43
C PRO A 308 9.17 15.08 -6.29
N THR A 309 9.36 15.64 -5.09
CA THR A 309 8.55 15.32 -3.91
C THR A 309 7.15 15.90 -4.00
N PHE A 310 7.02 17.15 -4.45
CA PHE A 310 5.73 17.80 -4.67
C PHE A 310 4.91 17.10 -5.77
N GLY A 311 5.55 16.77 -6.90
CA GLY A 311 4.90 16.06 -7.97
C GLY A 311 4.45 14.64 -7.58
N ALA A 312 5.27 13.92 -6.80
CA ALA A 312 4.88 12.63 -6.24
C ALA A 312 3.68 12.77 -5.28
N ALA A 313 3.65 13.80 -4.44
CA ALA A 313 2.53 14.04 -3.53
C ALA A 313 1.21 14.31 -4.26
N LEU A 314 1.24 15.15 -5.32
CA LEU A 314 0.06 15.41 -6.16
C LEU A 314 -0.45 14.14 -6.85
N TRP A 315 0.48 13.35 -7.41
CA TRP A 315 0.14 12.09 -8.03
C TRP A 315 -0.50 11.11 -7.03
N THR A 316 0.12 10.94 -5.85
CA THR A 316 -0.39 10.07 -4.79
C THR A 316 -1.79 10.49 -4.37
N LEU A 317 -2.05 11.80 -4.26
CA LEU A 317 -3.38 12.32 -3.93
C LEU A 317 -4.43 11.98 -4.99
N ASP A 318 -4.16 12.25 -6.27
CA ASP A 318 -5.11 11.94 -7.35
C ASP A 318 -5.34 10.43 -7.46
N TYR A 319 -4.27 9.64 -7.38
CA TYR A 319 -4.35 8.17 -7.43
C TYR A 319 -5.21 7.59 -6.29
N ILE A 320 -5.00 8.06 -5.05
CA ILE A 320 -5.83 7.66 -3.90
C ILE A 320 -7.28 8.07 -4.13
N ILE A 321 -7.55 9.32 -4.51
CA ILE A 321 -8.92 9.82 -4.70
C ILE A 321 -9.63 9.02 -5.81
N GLN A 322 -9.00 8.79 -6.97
CA GLN A 322 -9.62 8.02 -8.05
C GLN A 322 -9.87 6.56 -7.66
N ALA A 323 -8.95 5.94 -6.91
CA ALA A 323 -9.14 4.58 -6.42
C ALA A 323 -10.32 4.49 -5.45
N LEU A 324 -10.41 5.42 -4.49
CA LEU A 324 -11.53 5.49 -3.53
C LEU A 324 -12.87 5.73 -4.24
N LEU A 325 -12.91 6.67 -5.19
CA LEU A 325 -14.10 6.95 -6.00
C LEU A 325 -14.54 5.76 -6.85
N SER A 326 -13.61 4.86 -7.20
CA SER A 326 -13.89 3.65 -7.95
C SER A 326 -14.38 2.49 -7.08
N GLY A 327 -14.28 2.60 -5.75
CA GLY A 327 -14.71 1.57 -4.79
C GLY A 327 -13.57 0.76 -4.15
N ILE A 328 -12.31 1.15 -4.36
CA ILE A 328 -11.17 0.60 -3.62
C ILE A 328 -11.18 1.17 -2.20
N GLN A 329 -10.99 0.34 -1.17
CA GLN A 329 -11.11 0.78 0.22
C GLN A 329 -9.79 1.33 0.81
N SER A 330 -8.66 0.79 0.38
CA SER A 330 -7.34 1.23 0.85
C SER A 330 -6.24 0.89 -0.16
N LEU A 331 -5.18 1.70 -0.14
CA LEU A 331 -4.00 1.56 -0.97
C LEU A 331 -2.78 1.32 -0.10
N TYR A 332 -2.17 0.15 -0.23
CA TYR A 332 -1.00 -0.28 0.53
C TYR A 332 0.29 0.05 -0.23
N PHE A 333 0.91 1.16 0.14
CA PHE A 333 2.15 1.63 -0.50
C PHE A 333 3.32 0.73 -0.10
N HIS A 334 3.96 0.10 -1.09
CA HIS A 334 5.02 -0.89 -0.87
C HIS A 334 6.33 -0.26 -0.39
N HIS A 335 6.97 -0.87 0.61
CA HIS A 335 8.28 -0.50 1.13
C HIS A 335 9.18 -1.73 1.16
N GLY A 336 10.12 -1.77 0.21
CA GLY A 336 11.08 -2.85 0.02
C GLY A 336 12.25 -2.83 0.99
N THR A 337 13.36 -3.41 0.56
CA THR A 337 14.60 -3.58 1.33
C THR A 337 15.15 -2.26 1.89
N LEU A 338 15.58 -2.28 3.16
CA LEU A 338 16.27 -1.14 3.76
C LEU A 338 17.59 -0.86 3.03
N GLY A 339 17.85 0.40 2.71
CA GLY A 339 19.07 0.82 2.01
C GLY A 339 19.10 0.50 0.50
N ASN A 340 18.32 -0.47 0.02
CA ASN A 340 18.19 -0.83 -1.39
C ASN A 340 16.75 -0.64 -1.84
N SER A 341 16.47 0.46 -2.56
CA SER A 341 15.27 0.51 -3.39
C SER A 341 15.36 -0.59 -4.44
N GLU A 342 14.28 -1.35 -4.66
CA GLU A 342 14.17 -2.23 -5.82
C GLU A 342 14.61 -1.45 -7.07
N SER A 343 15.76 -1.86 -7.61
CA SER A 343 16.56 -1.09 -8.56
C SER A 343 16.12 -1.29 -9.99
#